data_AF-A0A4Q2SKY9-F1
#
_entry.id   AF-A0A4Q2SKY9-F1
#
_cell.length_a   1.000
_cell.length_b   1.000
_cell.length_c   1.000
_cell.angle_alpha   90.00
_cell.angle_beta   90.00
_cell.angle_gamma   90.00
#
_symmetry.space_group_name_H-M   'P 1'
#
loop_
_entity.id
_entity.type
_entity.pdbx_description
1 polymer ?
#
loop_
_entity_poly.entity_id
_entity_poly.type
_entity_poly.pdbx_seq_one_letter_code
_entity_poly.pdbx_strand_id
1 'polypeptide(L)'
;MAVGSEGDLAVREGDCSIAQAAEIAGVSRDTIKRRLNQGAFPGAFRGHGGGPGGPWRIPISDMHDAGLVRQSSDAAADMAQLGDHECRIQLAVARAEIRLLNAHLADLRRLLVSNARTS
;
A
#
# COMPACT_ATOMS: atom_id res chain seq x y z
N MET A 1 32.52 -17.36 -31.36
CA MET A 1 32.30 -16.00 -30.84
C MET A 1 31.12 -15.41 -31.60
N ALA A 2 29.96 -15.31 -30.97
CA ALA A 2 28.80 -14.61 -31.51
C ALA A 2 28.45 -13.52 -30.50
N VAL A 3 28.70 -12.28 -30.88
CA VAL A 3 28.46 -11.09 -30.08
C VAL A 3 26.96 -10.82 -30.15
N GLY A 4 26.22 -11.32 -29.16
CA GLY A 4 24.78 -11.13 -29.05
C GLY A 4 24.47 -9.76 -28.46
N SER A 5 24.32 -8.77 -29.34
CA SER A 5 23.46 -7.58 -29.22
C SER A 5 23.24 -7.04 -27.80
N GLU A 6 24.20 -6.22 -27.39
CA GLU A 6 24.19 -5.28 -26.27
C GLU A 6 23.19 -4.13 -26.50
N GLY A 7 21.94 -4.47 -26.81
CA GLY A 7 20.85 -3.54 -27.15
C GLY A 7 19.74 -3.43 -26.11
N ASP A 8 19.87 -4.14 -24.98
CA ASP A 8 18.89 -4.18 -23.88
C ASP A 8 19.11 -3.06 -22.83
N LEU A 9 19.95 -2.07 -23.17
CA LEU A 9 20.38 -0.98 -22.31
C LEU A 9 19.42 0.22 -22.36
N ALA A 10 18.20 0.07 -21.84
CA ALA A 10 17.38 1.18 -21.31
C ALA A 10 16.11 0.72 -20.56
N VAL A 11 16.06 -0.50 -20.00
CA VAL A 11 15.04 -0.78 -18.99
C VAL A 11 15.45 -0.03 -17.72
N ARG A 12 15.00 1.22 -17.56
CA ARG A 12 15.13 1.89 -16.27
C ARG A 12 14.25 1.12 -15.30
N GLU A 13 14.85 0.68 -14.20
CA GLU A 13 14.15 0.09 -13.07
C GLU A 13 13.08 1.09 -12.61
N GLY A 14 11.84 0.92 -13.05
CA GLY A 14 10.76 1.90 -12.83
C GLY A 14 9.88 2.24 -14.06
N ASP A 15 10.16 1.71 -15.24
CA ASP A 15 9.29 1.90 -16.42
C ASP A 15 8.31 0.73 -16.59
N CYS A 16 7.07 1.04 -16.98
CA CYS A 16 6.04 0.03 -17.20
C CYS A 16 5.48 0.06 -18.63
N SER A 17 4.95 -1.07 -19.10
CA SER A 17 4.21 -1.13 -20.36
C SER A 17 2.80 -0.55 -20.23
N ILE A 18 2.12 -0.26 -21.33
CA ILE A 18 0.70 0.15 -21.32
C ILE A 18 -0.19 -0.84 -20.54
N ALA A 19 0.07 -2.14 -20.66
CA ALA A 19 -0.73 -3.16 -19.99
C ALA A 19 -0.54 -3.11 -18.47
N GLN A 20 0.71 -2.98 -18.02
CA GLN A 20 1.04 -2.82 -16.59
C GLN A 20 0.53 -1.48 -16.05
N ALA A 21 0.67 -0.39 -16.81
CA ALA A 21 0.14 0.92 -16.43
C ALA A 21 -1.38 0.89 -16.22
N ALA A 22 -2.09 0.18 -17.09
CA ALA A 22 -3.53 0.00 -16.99
C ALA A 22 -3.93 -0.78 -15.72
N GLU A 23 -3.18 -1.83 -15.40
CA GLU A 23 -3.37 -2.65 -14.20
C GLU A 23 -3.09 -1.84 -12.92
N ILE A 24 -1.95 -1.17 -12.83
CA ILE A 24 -1.55 -0.36 -11.67
C ILE A 24 -2.56 0.77 -11.42
N ALA A 25 -3.04 1.41 -12.49
CA ALA A 25 -3.96 2.53 -12.38
C ALA A 25 -5.45 2.12 -12.28
N GLY A 26 -5.77 0.83 -12.45
CA GLY A 26 -7.16 0.34 -12.46
C GLY A 26 -8.01 0.89 -13.62
N VAL A 27 -7.40 1.23 -14.77
CA VAL A 27 -8.10 1.80 -15.93
C VAL A 27 -7.91 0.94 -17.19
N SER A 28 -8.68 1.21 -18.24
CA SER A 28 -8.51 0.49 -19.51
C SER A 28 -7.22 0.87 -20.23
N ARG A 29 -6.65 -0.07 -21.00
CA ARG A 29 -5.47 0.19 -21.86
C ARG A 29 -5.71 1.34 -22.85
N ASP A 30 -6.94 1.51 -23.32
CA ASP A 30 -7.29 2.61 -24.22
C ASP A 30 -7.30 3.97 -23.51
N THR A 31 -7.61 3.99 -22.21
CA THR A 31 -7.46 5.19 -21.39
C THR A 31 -5.99 5.59 -21.28
N ILE A 32 -5.09 4.63 -21.06
CA ILE A 32 -3.64 4.87 -21.02
C ILE A 32 -3.14 5.38 -22.38
N LYS A 33 -3.51 4.72 -23.50
CA LYS A 33 -3.15 5.16 -24.85
C LYS A 33 -3.67 6.57 -25.16
N ARG A 34 -4.91 6.88 -24.78
CA ARG A 34 -5.50 8.21 -24.97
C ARG A 34 -4.71 9.27 -24.22
N ARG A 35 -4.36 9.03 -22.95
CA ARG A 35 -3.56 9.94 -22.14
C ARG A 35 -2.13 10.11 -22.69
N LEU A 36 -1.56 9.03 -23.21
CA LEU A 36 -0.26 9.06 -23.87
C LEU A 36 -0.30 9.96 -25.13
N ASN A 37 -1.33 9.82 -25.97
CA ASN A 37 -1.52 10.69 -27.14
C ASN A 37 -1.81 12.16 -26.76
N GLN A 38 -2.32 12.40 -25.55
CA GLN A 38 -2.55 13.74 -25.00
C GLN A 38 -1.28 14.34 -24.36
N GLY A 39 -0.16 13.63 -24.34
CA GLY A 39 1.09 14.10 -23.75
C GLY A 39 1.10 14.08 -22.22
N ALA A 40 0.23 13.29 -21.58
CA ALA A 40 0.18 13.19 -20.12
C ALA A 40 1.41 12.50 -19.50
N PHE A 41 2.25 11.87 -20.32
CA PHE A 41 3.47 11.16 -19.90
C PHE A 41 4.68 11.72 -20.67
N PRO A 42 5.29 12.81 -20.19
CA PRO A 42 6.36 13.51 -20.92
C PRO A 42 7.65 12.68 -21.07
N GLY A 43 7.91 11.75 -20.16
CA GLY A 43 9.02 10.81 -20.18
C GLY A 43 8.70 9.47 -20.86
N ALA A 44 7.48 9.28 -21.39
CA ALA A 44 7.15 8.05 -22.10
C ALA A 44 7.90 7.96 -23.43
N PHE A 45 8.51 6.80 -23.68
CA PHE A 45 9.27 6.52 -24.88
C PHE A 45 8.89 5.17 -25.45
N ARG A 46 9.29 4.90 -26.69
CA ARG A 46 9.15 3.56 -27.26
C ARG A 46 10.49 2.84 -27.19
N GLY A 47 10.49 1.63 -26.64
CA GLY A 47 11.66 0.77 -26.57
C GLY A 47 12.03 0.19 -27.94
N HIS A 48 13.22 -0.37 -28.05
CA HIS A 48 13.64 -1.05 -29.28
C HIS A 48 13.00 -2.44 -29.39
N GLY A 49 12.55 -2.80 -30.61
CA GLY A 49 12.06 -4.14 -30.96
C GLY A 49 10.54 -4.27 -31.14
N GLY A 50 10.12 -4.86 -32.27
CA GLY A 50 8.72 -5.17 -32.59
C GLY A 50 8.01 -4.10 -33.43
N GLY A 51 8.18 -4.13 -34.76
CA GLY A 51 7.53 -3.22 -35.72
C GLY A 51 8.05 -1.77 -35.65
N PRO A 52 7.42 -0.80 -36.35
CA PRO A 52 7.90 0.58 -36.39
C PRO A 52 7.82 1.22 -35.00
N GLY A 53 8.94 1.20 -34.28
CA GLY A 53 9.16 1.93 -33.03
C GLY A 53 9.09 1.13 -31.73
N GLY A 54 8.69 -0.15 -31.71
CA GLY A 54 8.67 -0.99 -30.49
C GLY A 54 7.69 -0.58 -29.37
N PRO A 55 7.67 -1.33 -28.23
CA PRO A 55 6.64 -1.18 -27.20
C PRO A 55 6.81 0.11 -26.38
N TRP A 56 5.69 0.73 -26.02
CA TRP A 56 5.69 1.89 -25.12
C TRP A 56 6.19 1.52 -23.73
N ARG A 57 7.05 2.40 -23.21
CA ARG A 57 7.57 2.43 -21.85
C ARG A 57 7.14 3.75 -21.21
N ILE A 58 6.45 3.64 -20.08
CA ILE A 58 5.87 4.77 -19.34
C ILE A 58 6.53 4.77 -17.95
N PRO A 59 7.27 5.83 -17.58
CA PRO A 59 7.83 5.96 -16.24
C PRO A 59 6.74 5.97 -15.17
N ILE A 60 6.96 5.28 -14.05
CA ILE A 60 6.03 5.31 -12.90
C ILE A 60 5.87 6.74 -12.35
N SER A 61 6.91 7.58 -12.41
CA SER A 61 6.85 8.99 -12.04
C SER A 61 5.77 9.75 -12.82
N ASP A 62 5.74 9.56 -14.13
CA ASP A 62 4.76 10.22 -14.99
C ASP A 62 3.34 9.71 -14.71
N MET A 63 3.20 8.45 -14.28
CA MET A 63 1.91 7.94 -13.84
C MET A 63 1.44 8.58 -12.53
N HIS A 64 2.35 8.86 -11.59
CA HIS A 64 2.04 9.63 -10.38
C HIS A 64 1.65 11.08 -10.74
N ASP A 65 2.40 11.74 -11.61
CA ASP A 65 2.13 13.11 -12.06
C ASP A 65 0.78 13.22 -12.79
N ALA A 66 0.43 12.20 -13.57
CA ALA A 66 -0.87 12.09 -14.24
C ALA A 66 -2.03 11.72 -13.29
N GLY A 67 -1.76 11.59 -11.99
CA GLY A 67 -2.73 11.22 -10.96
C GLY A 67 -3.32 9.81 -11.15
N LEU A 68 -2.58 8.92 -11.82
CA LEU A 68 -3.03 7.54 -12.09
C LEU A 68 -2.60 6.56 -11.00
N VAL A 69 -1.63 6.91 -10.16
CA VAL A 69 -1.14 6.06 -9.08
C VAL A 69 -1.26 6.80 -7.76
N ARG A 70 -1.92 6.15 -6.79
CA ARG A 70 -2.02 6.64 -5.41
C ARG A 70 -0.61 6.77 -4.85
N GLN A 71 -0.29 7.92 -4.24
CA GLN A 71 1.04 8.11 -3.67
C GLN A 71 1.26 7.09 -2.56
N SER A 72 2.47 6.54 -2.47
CA SER A 72 2.84 5.59 -1.42
C SER A 72 2.63 6.16 -0.01
N SER A 73 2.63 7.49 0.15
CA SER A 73 2.24 8.19 1.38
C SER A 73 0.80 7.92 1.81
N ASP A 74 -0.14 7.76 0.86
CA ASP A 74 -1.55 7.48 1.18
C ASP A 74 -1.69 6.05 1.71
N ALA A 75 -0.98 5.08 1.12
CA ALA A 75 -0.96 3.71 1.61
C ALA A 75 -0.29 3.60 2.99
N ALA A 76 0.79 4.35 3.23
CA ALA A 76 1.42 4.43 4.55
C ALA A 76 0.50 5.08 5.59
N ALA A 77 -0.27 6.10 5.21
CA ALA A 77 -1.27 6.73 6.07
C ALA A 77 -2.41 5.78 6.42
N ASP A 78 -2.94 5.03 5.44
CA ASP A 78 -4.00 4.03 5.65
C ASP A 78 -3.50 2.93 6.62
N MET A 79 -2.26 2.44 6.46
CA MET A 79 -1.65 1.46 7.36
C MET A 79 -1.40 2.00 8.78
N ALA A 80 -0.96 3.26 8.90
CA ALA A 80 -0.79 3.91 10.20
C ALA A 80 -2.13 4.10 10.92
N GLN A 81 -3.20 4.42 10.19
CA GLN A 81 -4.55 4.54 10.73
C GLN A 81 -5.10 3.19 11.21
N LEU A 82 -4.84 2.11 10.48
CA LEU A 82 -5.19 0.75 10.88
C LEU A 82 -4.46 0.34 12.16
N GLY A 83 -3.15 0.60 12.24
CA GLY A 83 -2.34 0.32 13.44
C GLY A 83 -2.80 1.12 14.66
N ASP A 84 -3.13 2.40 14.51
CA ASP A 84 -3.69 3.22 15.58
C ASP A 84 -5.06 2.70 16.05
N HIS A 85 -5.89 2.24 15.12
CA HIS A 85 -7.19 1.67 15.47
C HIS A 85 -7.06 0.37 16.26
N GLU A 86 -6.19 -0.54 15.84
CA GLU A 86 -5.92 -1.79 16.55
C GLU A 86 -5.35 -1.52 17.95
N CYS A 87 -4.38 -0.61 18.07
CA CYS A 87 -3.81 -0.21 19.35
C CYS A 87 -4.90 0.34 20.30
N ARG A 88 -5.84 1.15 19.80
CA ARG A 88 -6.97 1.65 20.59
C ARG A 88 -7.91 0.54 21.04
N ILE A 89 -8.19 -0.45 20.20
CA ILE A 89 -9.01 -1.61 20.58
C ILE A 89 -8.32 -2.41 21.68
N GLN A 90 -7.03 -2.74 21.51
CA GLN A 90 -6.27 -3.50 22.50
C GLN A 90 -6.20 -2.77 23.85
N LEU A 91 -6.00 -1.45 23.83
CA LEU A 91 -6.02 -0.63 25.04
C LEU A 91 -7.38 -0.65 25.74
N ALA A 92 -8.48 -0.61 24.98
CA ALA A 92 -9.82 -0.68 25.54
C ALA A 92 -10.09 -2.04 26.20
N VAL A 93 -9.70 -3.14 25.55
CA VAL A 93 -9.81 -4.50 26.08
C VAL A 93 -8.99 -4.66 27.35
N ALA A 94 -7.69 -4.32 27.32
CA ALA A 94 -6.81 -4.42 28.48
C ALA A 94 -7.34 -3.61 29.68
N ARG A 95 -7.88 -2.41 29.44
CA ARG A 95 -8.51 -1.60 30.49
C ARG A 95 -9.76 -2.25 31.06
N ALA A 96 -10.57 -2.92 30.25
CA ALA A 96 -11.76 -3.64 30.73
C ALA A 96 -11.37 -4.85 31.60
N GLU A 97 -10.36 -5.62 31.18
CA GLU A 97 -9.84 -6.76 31.93
C GLU A 97 -9.29 -6.35 33.31
N ILE A 98 -8.51 -5.26 33.36
CA ILE A 98 -7.99 -4.72 34.63
C ILE A 98 -9.14 -4.35 35.57
N ARG A 99 -10.22 -3.75 35.07
CA ARG A 99 -11.39 -3.41 35.90
C ARG A 99 -12.05 -4.65 36.45
N LEU A 100 -12.22 -5.69 35.63
CA LEU A 100 -12.87 -6.92 36.03
C LEU A 100 -12.05 -7.66 37.10
N LEU A 101 -10.74 -7.78 36.89
CA LEU A 101 -9.83 -8.39 37.88
C LEU A 101 -9.85 -7.63 39.21
N ASN A 102 -9.83 -6.30 39.17
CA ASN A 102 -9.89 -5.48 40.37
C ASN A 102 -11.22 -5.63 41.13
N ALA A 103 -12.34 -5.73 40.42
CA ALA A 103 -13.65 -5.98 41.03
C ALA A 103 -13.67 -7.35 41.72
N HIS A 104 -13.18 -8.39 41.04
CA HIS A 104 -13.13 -9.74 41.62
C HIS A 104 -12.23 -9.80 42.86
N LEU A 105 -11.06 -9.15 42.84
CA LEU A 105 -10.21 -9.05 44.02
C LEU A 105 -10.88 -8.30 45.18
N ALA A 106 -11.67 -7.26 44.90
CA ALA A 106 -12.42 -6.53 45.91
C ALA A 106 -13.48 -7.41 46.58
N ASP A 107 -14.20 -8.22 45.79
CA ASP A 107 -15.21 -9.14 46.30
C ASP A 107 -14.59 -10.26 47.15
N LEU A 108 -13.49 -10.87 46.69
CA LEU A 108 -12.76 -11.88 47.48
C LEU A 108 -12.26 -11.33 48.80
N ARG A 109 -11.69 -10.11 48.79
CA ARG A 109 -11.26 -9.42 50.02
C ARG A 109 -12.44 -9.20 50.96
N ARG A 110 -13.59 -8.78 50.44
CA ARG A 110 -14.81 -8.57 51.22
C ARG A 110 -15.27 -9.86 51.91
N LEU A 111 -15.29 -10.98 51.18
CA LEU A 111 -15.70 -12.30 51.70
C LEU A 111 -14.77 -12.81 52.81
N LEU A 112 -13.45 -12.67 52.64
CA LEU A 112 -12.49 -13.09 53.65
C LEU A 112 -12.63 -12.26 54.94
N VAL A 113 -12.83 -10.94 54.80
CA VAL A 113 -13.02 -10.04 55.96
C VAL A 113 -14.36 -10.27 56.66
N SER A 114 -15.41 -10.67 55.94
CA SER A 114 -16.68 -11.05 56.60
C SER A 114 -16.54 -12.36 57.38
N ASN A 115 -15.87 -13.37 56.82
CA ASN A 115 -15.68 -14.66 57.50
C ASN A 115 -14.82 -14.55 58.76
N ALA A 116 -13.80 -13.68 58.75
CA ALA A 116 -12.93 -13.44 59.90
C ALA A 116 -13.63 -12.72 61.08
N ARG A 117 -14.79 -12.09 60.85
CA ARG A 117 -15.57 -11.41 61.90
C ARG A 117 -16.66 -12.28 62.53
N THR A 118 -17.01 -13.38 61.87
CA THR A 118 -18.08 -14.30 62.29
C THR A 118 -17.54 -15.54 63.01
N SER A 119 -16.22 -15.70 63.11
CA SER A 119 -15.53 -16.79 63.79
C SER A 119 -14.77 -16.29 65.00
#